data_AF-A0A377XEY0-F1
#
_entry.id   AF-A0A377XEY0-F1
#
_cell.length_a   1.000
_cell.length_b   1.000
_cell.length_c   1.000
_cell.angle_alpha   90.00
_cell.angle_beta   90.00
_cell.angle_gamma   90.00
#
_symmetry.space_group_name_H-M   'P 1'
#
loop_
_entity.id
_entity.type
_entity.pdbx_description
1 polymer ?
#
loop_
_entity_poly.entity_id
_entity_poly.type
_entity_poly.pdbx_seq_one_letter_code
_entity_poly.pdbx_strand_id
1 'polypeptide(L)'
;MVRKDFAEQHPEIVKAFAKSAIDAQQPYIANPEAWLKQPDNISKLARLSGVPEADVPGLVKGNTYLTAAEQAQALNGPVNQAIVDTARFLKEQGKVPAAGTDYRQYVTDRFVK
;
A
#
# COMPACT_ATOMS: atom_id res chain seq x y z
N MET A 1 0.85 -7.53 1.72
CA MET A 1 1.23 -8.82 1.09
C MET A 1 0.24 -9.88 1.52
N VAL A 2 0.08 -10.96 0.76
CA VAL A 2 -0.78 -12.10 1.11
C VAL A 2 -0.02 -13.41 0.82
N ARG A 3 -0.22 -14.46 1.64
CA ARG A 3 0.37 -15.77 1.38
C ARG A 3 -0.26 -16.42 0.14
N LYS A 4 0.53 -17.20 -0.60
CA LYS A 4 0.09 -17.87 -1.83
C LYS A 4 -1.09 -18.83 -1.58
N ASP A 5 -0.96 -19.69 -0.58
CA ASP A 5 -1.99 -20.66 -0.21
C ASP A 5 -3.33 -20.02 0.19
N PHE A 6 -3.28 -18.98 1.04
CA PHE A 6 -4.49 -18.23 1.41
C PHE A 6 -5.13 -17.56 0.19
N ALA A 7 -4.32 -16.98 -0.70
CA ALA A 7 -4.81 -16.31 -1.90
C ALA A 7 -5.36 -17.26 -2.97
N GLU A 8 -4.95 -18.52 -2.95
CA GLU A 8 -5.49 -19.60 -3.80
C GLU A 8 -6.78 -20.17 -3.22
N GLN A 9 -6.87 -20.33 -1.89
CA GLN A 9 -8.04 -20.88 -1.22
C GLN A 9 -9.17 -19.86 -1.03
N HIS A 10 -8.83 -18.57 -0.91
CA HIS A 10 -9.77 -17.49 -0.59
C HIS A 10 -9.59 -16.25 -1.50
N PRO A 11 -9.60 -16.39 -2.83
CA PRO A 11 -9.33 -15.28 -3.74
C PRO A 11 -10.32 -14.12 -3.60
N GLU A 12 -11.59 -14.41 -3.30
CA GLU A 12 -12.64 -13.42 -3.05
C GLU A 12 -12.39 -12.60 -1.79
N ILE A 13 -11.87 -13.21 -0.72
CA ILE A 13 -11.52 -12.50 0.52
C ILE A 13 -10.37 -11.54 0.26
N VAL A 14 -9.36 -11.97 -0.50
CA VAL A 14 -8.23 -11.10 -0.87
C VAL A 14 -8.68 -9.92 -1.73
N LYS A 15 -9.58 -10.16 -2.70
CA LYS A 15 -10.19 -9.09 -3.50
C LYS A 15 -11.00 -8.12 -2.65
N ALA A 16 -11.83 -8.63 -1.74
CA ALA A 16 -12.63 -7.81 -0.84
C ALA A 16 -11.75 -6.96 0.09
N PHE A 17 -10.66 -7.53 0.61
CA PHE A 17 -9.68 -6.80 1.41
C PHE A 17 -9.06 -5.64 0.60
N ALA A 18 -8.54 -5.93 -0.59
CA ALA A 18 -7.95 -4.91 -1.47
C ALA A 18 -8.96 -3.80 -1.80
N LYS A 19 -10.19 -4.17 -2.14
CA LYS A 19 -11.27 -3.21 -2.41
C LYS A 19 -11.54 -2.30 -1.20
N SER A 20 -11.67 -2.88 0.00
CA SER A 20 -11.98 -2.11 1.21
C SER A 20 -10.92 -1.05 1.52
N ALA A 21 -9.65 -1.37 1.33
CA ALA A 21 -8.54 -0.44 1.53
C ALA A 21 -8.53 0.67 0.46
N ILE A 22 -8.73 0.30 -0.81
CA ILE A 22 -8.77 1.27 -1.93
C ILE A 22 -9.94 2.24 -1.73
N ASP A 23 -11.14 1.72 -1.47
CA ASP A 23 -12.35 2.52 -1.24
C ASP A 23 -12.16 3.50 -0.08
N ALA A 24 -11.52 3.08 1.01
CA ALA A 24 -11.27 3.93 2.18
C ALA A 24 -10.32 5.11 1.88
N GLN A 25 -9.42 4.95 0.92
CA GLN A 25 -8.48 6.01 0.50
C GLN A 25 -9.08 6.99 -0.49
N GLN A 26 -10.07 6.58 -1.31
CA GLN A 26 -10.65 7.41 -2.37
C GLN A 26 -11.15 8.78 -1.89
N PRO A 27 -11.89 8.91 -0.78
CA PRO A 27 -12.35 10.22 -0.30
C PRO A 27 -11.22 11.17 0.08
N TYR A 28 -10.11 10.64 0.63
CA TYR A 28 -8.93 11.44 0.91
C TYR A 28 -8.25 11.90 -0.38
N ILE A 29 -8.06 11.00 -1.35
CA ILE A 29 -7.45 11.33 -2.65
C ILE A 29 -8.27 12.41 -3.37
N ALA A 30 -9.60 12.31 -3.33
CA ALA A 30 -10.49 13.24 -4.00
C ALA A 30 -10.50 14.65 -3.37
N ASN A 31 -10.46 14.74 -2.04
CA ASN A 31 -10.41 16.02 -1.33
C ASN A 31 -9.76 15.88 0.06
N PRO A 32 -8.42 15.99 0.15
CA PRO A 32 -7.68 15.82 1.40
C PRO A 32 -8.16 16.77 2.51
N GLU A 33 -8.42 18.03 2.18
CA GLU A 33 -8.83 19.04 3.16
C GLU A 33 -10.22 18.76 3.74
N ALA A 34 -11.18 18.32 2.91
CA ALA A 34 -12.49 17.94 3.40
C ALA A 34 -12.46 16.66 4.25
N TRP A 35 -11.61 15.70 3.87
CA TRP A 35 -11.46 14.44 4.59
C TRP A 35 -10.81 14.64 5.96
N LEU A 36 -9.79 15.49 6.05
CA LEU A 36 -9.06 15.81 7.29
C LEU A 36 -9.87 16.67 8.27
N LYS A 37 -10.93 17.34 7.79
CA LYS A 37 -11.87 18.06 8.66
C LYS A 37 -12.88 17.15 9.36
N GLN A 38 -12.95 15.86 9.00
CA GLN A 38 -13.85 14.90 9.62
C GLN A 38 -13.25 14.38 10.94
N PRO A 39 -13.84 14.68 12.12
CA PRO A 39 -13.28 14.27 13.41
C PRO A 39 -13.17 12.75 13.56
N ASP A 40 -14.12 12.00 13.00
CA ASP A 40 -14.12 10.54 13.01
C ASP A 40 -12.91 9.94 12.27
N ASN A 41 -12.45 10.58 11.19
CA ASN A 41 -11.27 10.11 10.47
C ASN A 41 -10.03 10.33 11.32
N ILE A 42 -9.88 11.53 11.89
CA ILE A 42 -8.74 11.90 12.72
C ILE A 42 -8.65 11.02 13.97
N SER A 43 -9.75 10.86 14.71
CA SER A 43 -9.79 10.07 15.94
C SER A 43 -9.49 8.58 15.70
N LYS A 44 -10.00 8.00 14.60
CA LYS A 44 -9.70 6.60 14.23
C LYS A 44 -8.21 6.42 13.94
N LEU A 45 -7.60 7.32 13.17
CA LEU A 45 -6.18 7.24 12.83
C LEU A 45 -5.30 7.49 14.06
N ALA A 46 -5.62 8.48 14.89
CA ALA A 46 -4.91 8.76 16.13
C ALA A 46 -4.89 7.54 17.06
N ARG A 47 -6.06 6.90 17.27
CA ARG A 47 -6.20 5.71 18.10
C ARG A 47 -5.44 4.50 17.56
N LEU A 48 -5.52 4.24 16.25
CA LEU A 48 -4.87 3.07 15.64
C LEU A 48 -3.35 3.24 15.52
N SER A 49 -2.87 4.46 15.34
CA SER A 49 -1.44 4.77 15.20
C SER A 49 -0.75 5.12 16.52
N GLY A 50 -1.52 5.40 17.59
CA GLY A 50 -0.98 5.77 18.90
C GLY A 50 -0.35 7.17 18.93
N VAL A 51 -0.92 8.13 18.18
CA VAL A 51 -0.42 9.51 18.07
C VAL A 51 -1.48 10.51 18.51
N PRO A 52 -1.09 11.73 18.95
CA PRO A 52 -2.03 12.83 19.13
C PRO A 52 -2.83 13.16 17.86
N GLU A 53 -4.10 13.55 18.01
CA GLU A 53 -4.94 13.93 16.87
C GLU A 53 -4.36 15.09 16.04
N ALA A 54 -3.67 16.01 16.71
CA ALA A 54 -3.03 17.17 16.06
C ALA A 54 -1.92 16.76 15.07
N ASP A 55 -1.30 15.59 15.24
CA ASP A 55 -0.22 15.12 14.39
C ASP A 55 -0.73 14.39 13.13
N VAL A 56 -1.97 13.87 13.18
CA VAL A 56 -2.55 13.05 12.12
C VAL A 56 -2.55 13.75 10.75
N PRO A 57 -2.98 15.02 10.61
CA PRO A 57 -2.97 15.68 9.30
C PRO A 57 -1.59 15.75 8.66
N GLY A 58 -0.54 16.02 9.44
CA GLY A 58 0.83 16.05 8.95
C GLY A 58 1.33 14.69 8.50
N LEU A 59 1.06 13.65 9.29
CA LEU A 59 1.45 12.27 8.98
C LEU A 59 0.74 11.74 7.72
N VAL A 60 -0.54 12.01 7.56
CA VAL A 60 -1.32 11.58 6.40
C VAL A 60 -0.85 12.30 5.14
N LYS A 61 -0.60 13.62 5.21
CA LYS A 61 -0.08 14.42 4.08
C LYS A 61 1.37 14.10 3.72
N GLY A 62 2.12 13.45 4.62
CA GLY A 62 3.50 13.01 4.38
C GLY A 62 3.63 11.88 3.35
N ASN A 63 2.51 11.30 2.89
CA ASN A 63 2.49 10.25 1.89
C ASN A 63 1.52 10.59 0.75
N THR A 64 1.76 10.00 -0.41
CA THR A 64 0.79 9.95 -1.49
C THR A 64 0.05 8.61 -1.47
N TYR A 65 -1.17 8.62 -1.98
CA TYR A 65 -2.02 7.43 -2.05
C TYR A 65 -2.47 7.24 -3.49
N LEU A 66 -2.69 6.00 -3.88
CA LEU A 66 -2.95 5.63 -5.27
C LEU A 66 -4.42 5.31 -5.47
N THR A 67 -4.98 5.79 -6.58
CA THR A 67 -6.26 5.32 -7.09
C THR A 67 -6.20 3.85 -7.50
N ALA A 68 -7.35 3.21 -7.72
CA ALA A 68 -7.40 1.81 -8.20
C ALA A 68 -6.62 1.62 -9.52
N ALA A 69 -6.75 2.58 -10.45
CA ALA A 69 -6.06 2.54 -11.73
C ALA A 69 -4.54 2.67 -11.57
N GLU A 70 -4.09 3.61 -10.72
CA GLU A 70 -2.67 3.78 -10.42
C GLU A 70 -2.09 2.57 -9.68
N GLN A 71 -2.85 1.94 -8.77
CA GLN A 71 -2.42 0.70 -8.13
C GLN A 71 -2.23 -0.43 -9.15
N ALA A 72 -3.19 -0.63 -10.06
CA ALA A 72 -3.07 -1.64 -11.11
C ALA A 72 -1.84 -1.37 -12.00
N GLN A 73 -1.60 -0.11 -12.38
CA GLN A 73 -0.42 0.28 -13.16
C GLN A 73 0.89 0.03 -12.39
N ALA A 74 0.96 0.40 -11.11
CA ALA A 74 2.14 0.21 -10.28
C ALA A 74 2.46 -1.29 -10.07
N LEU A 75 1.45 -2.12 -9.88
CA LEU A 75 1.59 -3.56 -9.68
C LEU A 75 2.01 -4.31 -10.96
N ASN A 76 1.80 -3.72 -12.14
CA ASN A 76 2.17 -4.32 -13.43
C ASN A 76 3.59 -3.93 -13.93
N GLY A 77 4.48 -3.48 -13.03
CA GLY A 77 5.88 -3.22 -13.40
C GLY A 77 6.67 -2.42 -12.36
N PRO A 78 6.26 -1.19 -12.03
CA PRO A 78 7.00 -0.32 -11.10
C PRO A 78 7.33 -0.97 -9.76
N VAL A 79 6.39 -1.71 -9.15
CA VAL A 79 6.62 -2.41 -7.87
C VAL A 79 7.71 -3.47 -8.01
N ASN A 80 7.76 -4.22 -9.12
CA ASN A 80 8.85 -5.18 -9.36
C ASN A 80 10.20 -4.46 -9.44
N GLN A 81 10.28 -3.36 -10.18
CA GLN A 81 11.53 -2.59 -10.31
C GLN A 81 12.00 -2.05 -8.95
N ALA A 82 11.08 -1.52 -8.14
CA ALA A 82 11.39 -1.05 -6.80
C ALA A 82 11.97 -2.17 -5.90
N ILE A 83 11.45 -3.40 -6.00
CA ILE A 83 11.99 -4.55 -5.27
C ILE A 83 13.39 -4.90 -5.78
N VAL A 84 13.62 -4.92 -7.10
CA VAL A 84 14.94 -5.18 -7.70
C VAL A 84 15.98 -4.19 -7.19
N ASP A 85 15.67 -2.89 -7.25
CA ASP A 85 16.62 -1.85 -6.86
C ASP A 85 16.87 -1.84 -5.35
N THR A 86 15.83 -2.08 -4.54
CA THR A 86 15.97 -2.23 -3.08
C THR A 86 16.83 -3.44 -2.72
N ALA A 87 16.60 -4.61 -3.35
CA ALA A 87 17.39 -5.80 -3.09
C ALA A 87 18.86 -5.61 -3.51
N ARG A 88 19.11 -4.94 -4.64
CA ARG A 88 20.48 -4.58 -5.08
C ARG A 88 21.17 -3.71 -4.05
N PHE A 89 20.51 -2.62 -3.62
CA PHE A 89 21.05 -1.73 -2.60
C PHE A 89 21.36 -2.47 -1.29
N LEU A 90 20.45 -3.32 -0.82
CA LEU A 90 20.66 -4.13 0.38
C LEU A 90 21.85 -5.11 0.24
N LYS A 91 22.06 -5.68 -0.95
CA LYS A 91 23.22 -6.55 -1.24
C LYS A 91 24.52 -5.75 -1.20
N GLU A 92 24.55 -4.56 -1.82
CA GLU A 92 25.71 -3.66 -1.80
C GLU A 92 26.07 -3.23 -0.37
N GLN A 93 25.07 -3.06 0.51
CA GLN A 93 25.25 -2.77 1.93
C GLN A 93 25.52 -4.00 2.80
N GLY A 94 25.67 -5.20 2.21
CA GLY A 94 25.93 -6.45 2.93
C GLY A 94 24.78 -6.92 3.83
N LYS A 95 23.55 -6.43 3.62
CA LYS A 95 22.36 -6.79 4.42
C LYS A 95 21.67 -8.05 3.92
N VAL A 96 21.89 -8.41 2.66
CA VAL A 96 21.45 -9.68 2.07
C VAL A 96 22.58 -10.31 1.24
N PRO A 97 22.71 -11.65 1.22
CA PRO A 97 23.80 -12.31 0.50
C PRO A 97 23.61 -12.30 -1.03
N ALA A 98 22.37 -12.15 -1.50
CA ALA A 98 22.02 -12.18 -2.92
C ALA A 98 20.84 -11.26 -3.23
N ALA A 99 20.77 -10.82 -4.48
CA ALA A 99 19.68 -10.03 -5.04
C ALA A 99 19.35 -10.58 -6.44
N GLY A 100 18.06 -10.84 -6.67
CA GLY A 100 17.54 -11.25 -7.98
C GLY A 100 17.40 -10.07 -8.93
N THR A 101 17.21 -10.38 -10.21
CA THR A 101 16.95 -9.38 -11.27
C THR A 101 15.46 -9.29 -11.64
N ASP A 102 14.64 -10.22 -11.14
CA ASP A 102 13.20 -10.25 -11.34
C ASP A 102 12.49 -10.83 -10.11
N TYR A 103 11.50 -10.09 -9.62
CA TYR A 103 10.65 -10.42 -8.48
C TYR A 103 9.16 -10.45 -8.84
N ARG A 104 8.80 -10.50 -10.13
CA ARG A 104 7.39 -10.54 -10.58
C ARG A 104 6.59 -11.68 -9.96
N GLN A 105 7.23 -12.79 -9.59
CA GLN A 105 6.56 -13.90 -8.86
C GLN A 105 6.00 -13.52 -7.48
N TYR A 106 6.39 -12.36 -6.93
CA TYR A 106 5.94 -11.82 -5.65
C TYR A 106 4.95 -10.66 -5.78
N VAL A 107 4.60 -10.28 -7.01
CA VAL A 107 3.74 -9.12 -7.31
C VAL A 107 2.60 -9.56 -8.22
N THR A 108 1.38 -9.11 -7.94
CA THR A 108 0.22 -9.39 -8.79
C THR A 108 -0.79 -8.26 -8.71
N ASP A 109 -1.43 -7.95 -9.83
CA ASP A 109 -2.53 -6.98 -9.93
C ASP A 109 -3.92 -7.65 -9.96
N ARG A 110 -3.98 -8.99 -9.88
CA ARG A 110 -5.23 -9.77 -10.06
C ARG A 110 -6.34 -9.43 -9.06
N PHE A 111 -5.99 -8.86 -7.92
CA PHE A 111 -6.91 -8.54 -6.83
C PHE A 111 -7.37 -7.08 -6.79
N VAL A 112 -6.81 -6.22 -7.63
CA VAL A 112 -7.19 -4.80 -7.74
C VAL A 112 -7.89 -4.47 -9.05
N LYS A 113 -7.96 -5.45 -9.97
CA LYS A 113 -8.73 -5.40 -11.21
C LYS A 113 -10.20 -5.79 -11.01
#